data_AF-A0A2E5G883-F1
#
_entry.id   AF-A0A2E5G883-F1
#
_cell.length_a   1.000
_cell.length_b   1.000
_cell.length_c   1.000
_cell.angle_alpha   90.00
_cell.angle_beta   90.00
_cell.angle_gamma   90.00
#
_symmetry.space_group_name_H-M   'P 1'
#
loop_
_entity.id
_entity.type
_entity.pdbx_description
1 polymer ?
#
loop_
_entity_poly.entity_id
_entity_poly.type
_entity_poly.pdbx_seq_one_letter_code
_entity_poly.pdbx_strand_id
1 'polypeptide(L)'
;MTDLAELYQDIILDHSKQPRNFGELSEANRHADGYNPLCGDHIEVWIRIDDDHVGKVHFSGSACAICTASASMMSQALQGKSHEESGVLFEQMRQMLAGTGDGDIDQSGLGKLAALGGVRRYPMRVKCATLPWHTFKAALDENTGQPVTTEQ
;
A
#
# COMPACT_ATOMS: atom_id res chain seq x y z
N MET A 1 -13.89 26.66 2.02
CA MET A 1 -13.09 25.88 1.04
C MET A 1 -12.12 25.03 1.84
N THR A 2 -12.65 23.99 2.49
CA THR A 2 -11.92 23.19 3.50
C THR A 2 -12.30 21.71 3.42
N ASP A 3 -12.85 21.24 2.30
CA ASP A 3 -13.66 20.01 2.34
C ASP A 3 -12.87 18.75 1.96
N LEU A 4 -11.99 18.84 0.95
CA LEU A 4 -11.34 17.64 0.40
C LEU A 4 -10.06 17.22 1.14
N ALA A 5 -9.26 18.18 1.59
CA ALA A 5 -8.02 17.90 2.32
C ALA A 5 -8.30 17.31 3.71
N GLU A 6 -9.34 17.82 4.40
CA GLU A 6 -9.80 17.29 5.68
C GLU A 6 -10.35 15.87 5.49
N LEU A 7 -11.19 15.64 4.48
CA LEU A 7 -11.69 14.29 4.16
C LEU A 7 -10.56 13.29 3.89
N TYR A 8 -9.52 13.66 3.14
CA TYR A 8 -8.38 12.79 2.88
C TYR A 8 -7.55 12.50 4.12
N GLN A 9 -7.39 13.50 4.99
CA GLN A 9 -6.74 13.30 6.29
C GLN A 9 -7.55 12.33 7.16
N ASP A 10 -8.87 12.47 7.19
CA ASP A 10 -9.77 11.58 7.95
C ASP A 10 -9.71 10.14 7.44
N ILE A 11 -9.63 9.93 6.12
CA ILE A 11 -9.44 8.59 5.54
C ILE A 11 -8.12 7.97 6.03
N ILE A 12 -7.01 8.69 5.99
CA ILE A 12 -5.71 8.18 6.48
C ILE A 12 -5.78 7.87 7.98
N LEU A 13 -6.40 8.76 8.77
CA LEU A 13 -6.55 8.56 10.20
C LEU A 13 -7.42 7.35 10.53
N ASP A 14 -8.53 7.15 9.82
CA ASP A 14 -9.41 6.00 9.98
C ASP A 14 -8.66 4.69 9.67
N HIS A 15 -7.98 4.62 8.53
CA HIS A 15 -7.22 3.43 8.14
C HIS A 15 -5.99 3.16 9.00
N SER A 16 -5.39 4.18 9.62
CA SER A 16 -4.29 3.98 10.59
C SER A 16 -4.77 3.49 11.95
N LYS A 17 -5.95 3.94 12.42
CA LYS A 17 -6.51 3.56 13.72
C LYS A 17 -7.28 2.23 13.68
N GLN A 18 -7.98 1.98 12.57
CA GLN A 18 -8.80 0.79 12.34
C GLN A 18 -8.40 0.16 11.00
N PRO A 19 -7.21 -0.45 10.91
CA PRO A 19 -6.77 -1.07 9.67
C PRO A 19 -7.69 -2.22 9.27
N ARG A 20 -8.03 -2.27 7.99
CA ARG A 20 -8.80 -3.35 7.35
C ARG A 20 -7.87 -4.46 6.93
N ASN A 21 -8.34 -5.70 7.02
CA ASN A 21 -7.57 -6.90 6.70
C ASN A 21 -6.24 -7.00 7.48
N PHE A 22 -6.26 -6.52 8.73
CA PHE A 22 -5.12 -6.63 9.63
C PHE A 22 -5.07 -8.01 10.30
N GLY A 23 -3.88 -8.60 10.37
CA GLY A 23 -3.63 -9.94 10.90
C GLY A 23 -3.18 -10.92 9.80
N GLU A 24 -2.72 -12.09 10.23
CA GLU A 24 -2.30 -13.15 9.31
C GLU A 24 -3.48 -13.75 8.53
N LEU A 25 -3.20 -14.29 7.34
CA LEU A 25 -4.18 -15.02 6.54
C LEU A 25 -3.76 -16.48 6.42
N SER A 26 -4.44 -17.37 7.15
CA SER A 26 -4.09 -18.80 7.23
C SER A 26 -4.20 -19.55 5.90
N GLU A 27 -5.03 -19.07 4.99
CA GLU A 27 -5.25 -19.69 3.66
C GLU A 27 -4.38 -19.06 2.56
N ALA A 28 -3.48 -18.15 2.91
CA ALA A 28 -2.60 -17.50 1.95
C ALA A 28 -1.71 -18.51 1.20
N ASN A 29 -1.51 -18.27 -0.09
CA ASN A 29 -0.60 -19.05 -0.94
C ASN A 29 0.59 -18.22 -1.43
N ARG A 30 0.70 -16.97 -0.98
CA ARG A 30 1.80 -16.05 -1.21
C ARG A 30 2.03 -15.22 0.04
N HIS A 31 3.28 -14.86 0.29
CA HIS A 31 3.67 -14.04 1.45
C HIS A 31 4.96 -13.28 1.13
N ALA A 32 5.12 -12.08 1.70
CA ALA A 32 6.40 -11.39 1.70
C ALA A 32 6.51 -10.45 2.90
N ASP A 33 7.77 -10.22 3.32
CA ASP A 33 8.15 -9.28 4.36
C ASP A 33 8.66 -7.96 3.75
N GLY A 34 8.33 -6.86 4.42
CA GLY A 34 8.74 -5.51 4.06
C GLY A 34 9.35 -4.77 5.23
N TYR A 35 10.48 -4.09 4.99
CA TYR A 35 11.15 -3.28 5.99
C TYR A 35 11.57 -1.90 5.46
N ASN A 36 11.22 -0.85 6.20
CA ASN A 36 11.70 0.52 5.97
C ASN A 36 12.47 1.01 7.22
N PRO A 37 13.80 0.87 7.25
CA PRO A 37 14.63 1.24 8.39
C PRO A 37 14.57 2.72 8.76
N LEU A 38 14.26 3.60 7.80
CA LEU A 38 14.18 5.04 8.03
C LEU A 38 13.12 5.40 9.07
N CYS A 39 12.03 4.64 9.13
CA CYS A 39 10.94 4.84 10.09
C CYS A 39 10.75 3.63 11.03
N GLY A 40 11.56 2.58 10.87
CA GLY A 40 11.38 1.31 11.57
C GLY A 40 10.08 0.60 11.21
N ASP A 41 9.52 0.85 10.01
CA ASP A 41 8.31 0.17 9.58
C ASP A 41 8.65 -1.28 9.22
N HIS A 42 7.96 -2.24 9.84
CA HIS A 42 7.99 -3.64 9.48
C HIS A 42 6.58 -4.11 9.17
N ILE A 43 6.39 -4.69 7.99
CA ILE A 43 5.10 -5.24 7.57
C ILE A 43 5.27 -6.60 6.94
N GLU A 44 4.23 -7.41 7.07
CA GLU A 44 4.09 -8.69 6.38
C GLU A 44 2.82 -8.63 5.57
N VAL A 45 2.86 -9.12 4.33
CA VAL A 45 1.69 -9.15 3.43
C VAL A 45 1.43 -10.59 3.02
N TRP A 46 0.19 -11.04 3.24
CA TRP A 46 -0.30 -12.34 2.82
C TRP A 46 -1.33 -12.18 1.72
N ILE A 47 -1.19 -12.98 0.67
CA ILE A 47 -2.13 -12.98 -0.45
C ILE A 47 -2.67 -14.39 -0.65
N ARG A 48 -3.98 -14.47 -0.84
CA ARG A 48 -4.63 -15.62 -1.44
C ARG A 48 -4.94 -15.28 -2.89
N ILE A 49 -4.29 -15.97 -3.81
CA ILE A 49 -4.61 -15.96 -5.24
C ILE A 49 -5.58 -17.11 -5.53
N ASP A 50 -6.69 -16.78 -6.18
CA ASP A 50 -7.66 -17.73 -6.70
C ASP A 50 -7.64 -17.63 -8.23
N ASP A 51 -7.11 -18.67 -8.86
CA ASP A 51 -6.75 -18.71 -10.28
C ASP A 51 -5.78 -17.58 -10.67
N ASP A 52 -6.27 -16.52 -11.33
CA ASP A 52 -5.50 -15.34 -11.75
C ASP A 52 -5.88 -14.06 -10.99
N HIS A 53 -6.75 -14.19 -9.98
CA HIS A 53 -7.30 -13.05 -9.24
C HIS A 53 -6.85 -13.04 -7.79
N VAL A 54 -6.69 -11.83 -7.26
CA VAL A 54 -6.40 -11.58 -5.85
C VAL A 54 -7.68 -11.82 -5.04
N GLY A 55 -7.82 -13.00 -4.46
CA GLY A 55 -8.97 -13.37 -3.64
C GLY A 55 -9.02 -12.63 -2.30
N LYS A 56 -7.90 -12.62 -1.57
CA LYS A 56 -7.76 -11.87 -0.30
C LYS A 56 -6.35 -11.31 -0.15
N VAL A 57 -6.26 -10.12 0.45
CA VAL A 57 -4.99 -9.51 0.88
C VAL A 57 -5.12 -9.14 2.34
N HIS A 58 -4.18 -9.62 3.14
CA HIS A 58 -4.06 -9.32 4.56
C HIS A 58 -2.66 -8.80 4.86
N PHE A 59 -2.52 -8.05 5.94
CA PHE A 59 -1.23 -7.58 6.39
C PHE A 59 -1.13 -7.50 7.91
N SER A 60 0.09 -7.51 8.43
CA SER A 60 0.36 -7.32 9.85
C SER A 60 1.72 -6.63 10.02
N GLY A 61 2.15 -6.43 11.26
CA GLY A 61 3.44 -5.84 11.58
C GLY A 61 3.34 -4.55 12.40
N SER A 62 4.49 -3.96 12.66
CA SER A 62 4.66 -2.73 13.43
C SER A 62 5.13 -1.63 12.49
N ALA A 63 4.25 -0.69 12.17
CA ALA A 63 4.54 0.38 11.22
C ALA A 63 3.92 1.71 11.65
N CYS A 64 4.45 2.82 11.13
CA CYS A 64 3.91 4.14 11.39
C CYS A 64 2.52 4.32 10.74
N ALA A 65 1.77 5.32 11.20
CA ALA A 65 0.39 5.57 10.75
C ALA A 65 0.21 5.64 9.23
N ILE A 66 1.18 6.22 8.50
CA ILE A 66 1.12 6.31 7.02
C ILE A 66 1.28 4.93 6.38
N CYS A 67 2.22 4.12 6.88
CA CYS A 67 2.45 2.78 6.37
C CYS A 67 1.25 1.88 6.66
N THR A 68 0.72 1.91 7.89
CA THR A 68 -0.50 1.18 8.27
C THR A 68 -1.71 1.60 7.44
N ALA A 69 -1.92 2.91 7.25
CA ALA A 69 -3.01 3.39 6.42
C ALA A 69 -2.85 2.94 4.95
N SER A 70 -1.65 3.06 4.39
CA SER A 70 -1.36 2.63 3.03
C SER A 70 -1.60 1.12 2.84
N ALA A 71 -1.11 0.28 3.76
CA ALA A 71 -1.34 -1.16 3.72
C ALA A 71 -2.84 -1.52 3.81
N SER A 72 -3.57 -0.83 4.69
CA SER A 72 -5.00 -1.05 4.83
C SER A 72 -5.81 -0.62 3.61
N MET A 73 -5.46 0.49 2.98
CA MET A 73 -6.16 0.95 1.78
C MET A 73 -5.80 0.06 0.56
N MET A 74 -4.53 -0.33 0.47
CA MET A 74 -4.01 -1.27 -0.53
C MET A 74 -4.74 -2.60 -0.47
N SER A 75 -4.90 -3.19 0.73
CA SER A 75 -5.50 -4.51 0.89
C SER A 75 -6.95 -4.56 0.41
N GLN A 76 -7.70 -3.46 0.56
CA GLN A 76 -9.06 -3.35 0.03
C GLN A 76 -9.07 -3.11 -1.48
N ALA A 77 -8.17 -2.26 -1.98
CA ALA A 77 -8.16 -1.88 -3.38
C ALA A 77 -7.73 -3.01 -4.33
N LEU A 78 -6.92 -3.95 -3.85
CA LEU A 78 -6.41 -5.08 -4.64
C LEU A 78 -7.35 -6.29 -4.66
N GLN A 79 -8.31 -6.37 -3.75
CA GLN A 79 -9.21 -7.51 -3.70
C GLN A 79 -10.08 -7.60 -4.97
N GLY A 80 -10.11 -8.77 -5.59
CA GLY A 80 -10.82 -9.07 -6.83
C GLY A 80 -10.09 -8.66 -8.11
N LYS A 81 -8.91 -8.03 -8.02
CA LYS A 81 -8.13 -7.63 -9.19
C LYS A 81 -7.35 -8.80 -9.78
N SER A 82 -7.18 -8.81 -11.10
CA SER A 82 -6.23 -9.71 -11.75
C SER A 82 -4.78 -9.35 -11.42
N HIS A 83 -3.84 -10.21 -11.79
CA HIS A 83 -2.40 -9.91 -11.72
C HIS A 83 -2.04 -8.63 -12.49
N GLU A 84 -2.56 -8.49 -13.71
CA GLU A 84 -2.33 -7.33 -14.57
C GLU A 84 -2.91 -6.04 -13.96
N GLU A 85 -4.16 -6.06 -13.51
CA GLU A 85 -4.81 -4.90 -12.90
C GLU A 85 -4.11 -4.45 -11.61
N SER A 86 -3.61 -5.43 -10.83
CA SER A 86 -2.82 -5.17 -9.63
C SER A 86 -1.49 -4.50 -9.98
N GLY A 87 -0.85 -4.91 -11.08
CA GLY A 87 0.37 -4.29 -11.61
C GLY A 87 0.14 -2.86 -12.09
N VAL A 88 -0.97 -2.59 -12.78
CA VAL A 88 -1.37 -1.24 -13.20
C VAL A 88 -1.58 -0.34 -11.98
N LEU A 89 -2.32 -0.82 -10.97
CA LEU A 89 -2.59 -0.04 -9.76
C LEU A 89 -1.30 0.25 -8.97
N PHE A 90 -0.39 -0.73 -8.87
CA PHE A 90 0.92 -0.54 -8.27
C PHE A 90 1.69 0.60 -8.96
N GLU A 91 1.74 0.61 -10.30
CA GLU A 91 2.46 1.64 -11.03
C GLU A 91 1.82 3.02 -10.88
N GLN A 92 0.49 3.11 -10.88
CA GLN A 92 -0.23 4.36 -10.60
C GLN A 92 0.10 4.91 -9.21
N MET A 93 0.11 4.04 -8.18
CA MET A 93 0.49 4.43 -6.82
C MET A 93 1.94 4.87 -6.73
N ARG A 94 2.85 4.15 -7.39
CA ARG A 94 4.27 4.49 -7.45
C ARG A 94 4.48 5.86 -8.11
N GLN A 95 3.83 6.12 -9.24
CA GLN A 95 3.89 7.41 -9.93
C GLN A 95 3.31 8.54 -9.09
N MET A 96 2.17 8.31 -8.43
CA MET A 96 1.54 9.28 -7.54
C MET A 96 2.48 9.71 -6.40
N LEU A 97 3.16 8.75 -5.78
CA LEU A 97 4.01 8.97 -4.61
C LEU A 97 5.44 9.42 -4.97
N ALA A 98 5.95 9.04 -6.13
CA ALA A 98 7.29 9.43 -6.61
C ALA A 98 7.31 10.82 -7.28
N GLY A 99 6.17 11.30 -7.77
CA GLY A 99 6.06 12.62 -8.41
C GLY A 99 6.50 13.75 -7.48
N THR A 100 7.34 14.65 -7.98
CA THR A 100 7.73 15.86 -7.26
C THR A 100 6.92 17.06 -7.76
N GLY A 101 6.39 17.87 -6.84
CA GLY A 101 5.68 19.12 -7.16
C GLY A 101 4.14 19.05 -7.11
N ASP A 102 3.49 20.16 -7.44
CA ASP A 102 2.03 20.35 -7.40
C ASP A 102 1.33 20.07 -8.75
N GLY A 103 2.03 19.42 -9.70
CA GLY A 103 1.41 19.02 -10.97
C GLY A 103 0.19 18.14 -10.73
N ASP A 104 -0.85 18.34 -11.55
CA ASP A 104 -2.04 17.51 -11.58
C ASP A 104 -1.62 16.08 -11.94
N ILE A 105 -1.59 15.21 -10.92
CA ILE A 105 -1.54 13.78 -11.16
C ILE A 105 -2.96 13.38 -11.48
N ASP A 106 -3.13 12.69 -12.60
CA ASP A 106 -4.40 12.09 -12.92
C ASP A 106 -4.75 11.06 -11.84
N GLN A 107 -5.57 11.49 -10.88
CA GLN A 107 -6.10 10.67 -9.81
C GLN A 107 -7.36 9.92 -10.27
N SER A 108 -7.77 10.08 -11.53
CA SER A 108 -8.90 9.34 -12.07
C SER A 108 -8.59 7.83 -11.99
N GLY A 109 -9.50 7.10 -11.35
CA GLY A 109 -9.33 5.66 -11.12
C GLY A 109 -8.66 5.25 -9.80
N LEU A 110 -8.00 6.15 -9.05
CA LEU A 110 -7.41 5.82 -7.74
C LEU A 110 -8.44 5.81 -6.60
N GLY A 111 -9.60 6.45 -6.80
CA GLY A 111 -10.67 6.50 -5.81
C GLY A 111 -10.17 7.01 -4.46
N LYS A 112 -10.37 6.22 -3.39
CA LYS A 112 -9.93 6.60 -2.03
C LYS A 112 -8.40 6.65 -1.89
N LEU A 113 -7.64 5.95 -2.73
CA LEU A 113 -6.17 5.92 -2.67
C LEU A 113 -5.55 7.29 -2.94
N ALA A 114 -6.26 8.17 -3.65
CA ALA A 114 -5.88 9.56 -3.85
C ALA A 114 -5.59 10.32 -2.56
N ALA A 115 -6.18 9.89 -1.42
CA ALA A 115 -5.89 10.47 -0.11
C ALA A 115 -4.40 10.39 0.26
N LEU A 116 -3.68 9.35 -0.19
CA LEU A 116 -2.24 9.20 0.04
C LEU A 116 -1.39 10.15 -0.82
N GLY A 117 -1.96 10.79 -1.84
CA GLY A 117 -1.24 11.68 -2.74
C GLY A 117 -0.58 12.87 -2.04
N GLY A 118 -1.13 13.31 -0.90
CA GLY A 118 -0.53 14.36 -0.07
C GLY A 118 0.84 13.99 0.51
N VAL A 119 1.15 12.69 0.64
CA VAL A 119 2.42 12.19 1.21
C VAL A 119 3.62 12.58 0.32
N ARG A 120 3.42 12.77 -0.99
CA ARG A 120 4.50 13.19 -1.92
C ARG A 120 5.19 14.51 -1.54
N ARG A 121 4.48 15.38 -0.79
CA ARG A 121 5.03 16.64 -0.26
C ARG A 121 6.01 16.44 0.90
N TYR A 122 6.13 15.22 1.41
CA TYR A 122 6.99 14.84 2.52
C TYR A 122 7.92 13.70 2.09
N PRO A 123 9.05 14.00 1.40
CA PRO A 123 9.94 12.97 0.83
C PRO A 123 10.38 11.89 1.83
N MET A 124 10.61 12.29 3.08
CA MET A 124 10.98 11.37 4.17
C MET A 124 9.91 10.33 4.52
N ARG A 125 8.65 10.55 4.09
CA ARG A 125 7.50 9.68 4.36
C ARG A 125 6.99 8.92 3.14
N VAL A 126 7.53 9.21 1.95
CA VAL A 126 7.17 8.50 0.72
C VAL A 126 7.44 7.00 0.86
N LYS A 127 8.60 6.63 1.44
CA LYS A 127 8.95 5.22 1.69
C LYS A 127 7.97 4.51 2.62
N CYS A 128 7.40 5.20 3.62
CA CYS A 128 6.34 4.64 4.45
C CYS A 128 5.09 4.28 3.63
N ALA A 129 4.70 5.16 2.71
CA ALA A 129 3.51 4.96 1.88
C ALA A 129 3.72 3.91 0.79
N THR A 130 4.93 3.78 0.24
CA THR A 130 5.21 2.81 -0.85
C THR A 130 5.56 1.41 -0.34
N LEU A 131 6.08 1.25 0.88
CA LEU A 131 6.50 -0.06 1.41
C LEU A 131 5.44 -1.16 1.24
N PRO A 132 4.15 -0.98 1.63
CA PRO A 132 3.12 -2.01 1.43
C PRO A 132 2.97 -2.47 0.00
N TRP A 133 3.05 -1.54 -0.95
CA TRP A 133 2.89 -1.81 -2.38
C TRP A 133 4.04 -2.65 -2.93
N HIS A 134 5.27 -2.34 -2.52
CA HIS A 134 6.44 -3.14 -2.90
C HIS A 134 6.38 -4.54 -2.27
N THR A 135 5.98 -4.65 -1.00
CA THR A 135 5.81 -5.94 -0.33
C THR A 135 4.73 -6.79 -0.98
N PHE A 136 3.57 -6.19 -1.32
CA PHE A 136 2.54 -6.86 -2.09
C PHE A 136 3.05 -7.35 -3.45
N LYS A 137 3.78 -6.51 -4.20
CA LYS A 137 4.31 -6.90 -5.51
C LYS A 137 5.29 -8.07 -5.41
N ALA A 138 6.16 -8.07 -4.39
CA ALA A 138 7.07 -9.17 -4.15
C ALA A 138 6.35 -10.48 -3.79
N ALA A 139 5.31 -10.41 -2.95
CA ALA A 139 4.47 -11.56 -2.65
C ALA A 139 3.73 -12.07 -3.92
N LEU A 140 3.20 -11.15 -4.73
CA LEU A 140 2.48 -11.47 -5.96
C LEU A 140 3.38 -12.15 -7.00
N ASP A 141 4.62 -11.70 -7.14
CA ASP A 141 5.62 -12.23 -8.08
C ASP A 141 6.38 -13.45 -7.54
N GLU A 142 6.02 -13.97 -6.36
CA GLU A 142 6.72 -15.06 -5.66
C GLU A 142 8.20 -14.79 -5.36
N ASN A 143 8.62 -13.52 -5.29
CA ASN A 143 9.97 -13.11 -4.93
C ASN A 143 10.17 -13.14 -3.40
N THR A 144 9.93 -14.30 -2.79
CA THR A 144 9.81 -14.51 -1.33
C THR A 144 11.15 -14.81 -0.62
N GLY A 145 12.26 -14.81 -1.37
CA GLY A 145 13.58 -15.23 -0.85
C GLY A 145 14.37 -14.15 -0.09
N GLN A 146 13.97 -12.87 -0.18
CA GLN A 146 14.61 -11.76 0.52
C GLN A 146 13.58 -10.70 0.93
N PRO A 147 13.69 -10.10 2.14
CA PRO A 147 12.81 -9.02 2.56
C PRO A 147 12.89 -7.83 1.59
N VAL A 148 11.72 -7.29 1.23
CA VAL A 148 11.63 -6.06 0.46
C VAL A 148 12.12 -4.92 1.34
N THR A 149 13.12 -4.18 0.86
CA THR A 149 13.64 -2.99 1.53
C THR A 149 13.47 -1.76 0.65
N THR A 150 13.12 -0.63 1.26
CA THR A 150 13.03 0.66 0.57
C THR A 150 14.38 1.40 0.47
N GLU A 151 15.51 0.75 0.77
CA GLU A 151 16.86 1.34 0.75
C GLU A 151 17.71 1.07 -0.51
N GLN A 152 17.17 0.39 -1.53
CA GLN A 152 17.87 0.21 -2.81
C GLN A 152 17.73 1.44 -3.71
#